data_AF-A0A852ZI10-F1
#
_entry.id   AF-A0A852ZI10-F1
#
_cell.length_a   1.000
_cell.length_b   1.000
_cell.length_c   1.000
_cell.angle_alpha   90.00
_cell.angle_beta   90.00
_cell.angle_gamma   90.00
#
_symmetry.space_group_name_H-M   'P 1'
#
loop_
_entity.id
_entity.type
_entity.pdbx_description
1 polymer ?
#
loop_
_entity_poly.entity_id
_entity_poly.type
_entity_poly.pdbx_seq_one_letter_code
_entity_poly.pdbx_strand_id
1 'polypeptide(L)'
;MAGDAMRALLLEMEGYEVDIVELVSSRATDKNIMVRARRRNLPADNTHAEALASLMASFTTVPALAHYLGYAAPSGPDGESSPTRRATDGSHHRPRDPVRR
;
A
#
# COMPACT_ATOMS: atom_id res chain seq x y z
N MET A 1 4.30 -9.62 -9.77
CA MET A 1 3.36 -9.08 -10.78
C MET A 1 3.17 -7.58 -10.52
N ALA A 2 2.77 -6.76 -11.50
CA ALA A 2 2.69 -5.30 -11.35
C ALA A 2 1.78 -4.85 -10.19
N GLY A 3 0.67 -5.56 -9.96
CA GLY A 3 -0.23 -5.31 -8.83
C GLY A 3 0.43 -5.48 -7.46
N ASP A 4 1.30 -6.47 -7.30
CA ASP A 4 1.98 -6.73 -6.03
C ASP A 4 3.05 -5.69 -5.75
N ALA A 5 3.76 -5.23 -6.79
CA ALA A 5 4.73 -4.15 -6.68
C ALA A 5 4.05 -2.84 -6.23
N MET A 6 2.89 -2.50 -6.81
CA MET A 6 2.14 -1.32 -6.37
C MET A 6 1.68 -1.43 -4.91
N ARG A 7 1.25 -2.62 -4.46
CA ARG A 7 0.88 -2.83 -3.04
C ARG A 7 2.10 -2.74 -2.11
N ALA A 8 3.25 -3.25 -2.53
CA ALA A 8 4.48 -3.17 -1.75
C ALA A 8 4.92 -1.72 -1.55
N LEU A 9 4.99 -0.94 -2.64
CA LEU A 9 5.35 0.48 -2.57
C LEU A 9 4.40 1.29 -1.68
N LEU A 10 3.08 1.06 -1.78
CA LEU A 10 2.11 1.69 -0.90
C LEU A 10 2.39 1.40 0.58
N LEU A 11 2.73 0.16 0.93
CA LEU A 11 3.01 -0.23 2.31
C LEU A 11 4.38 0.30 2.78
N GLU A 12 5.38 0.34 1.91
CA GLU A 12 6.69 0.93 2.21
C GLU A 12 6.59 2.43 2.49
N MET A 13 5.76 3.15 1.72
CA MET A 13 5.43 4.57 1.98
C MET A 13 4.71 4.77 3.31
N GLU A 14 4.02 3.75 3.82
CA GLU A 14 3.42 3.74 5.16
C GLU A 14 4.41 3.34 6.29
N GLY A 15 5.70 3.17 5.95
CA GLY A 15 6.78 2.85 6.91
C GLY A 15 6.87 1.37 7.27
N TYR A 16 6.33 0.49 6.42
CA TYR A 16 6.50 -0.95 6.55
C TYR A 16 7.75 -1.42 5.81
N GLU A 17 8.42 -2.42 6.36
CA GLU A 17 9.32 -3.29 5.61
C GLU A 17 8.46 -4.35 4.92
N VAL A 18 8.63 -4.53 3.60
CA VAL A 18 7.77 -5.41 2.80
C VAL A 18 8.60 -6.48 2.10
N ASP A 19 8.12 -7.72 2.13
CA ASP A 19 8.65 -8.85 1.38
C ASP A 19 7.57 -9.42 0.45
N ILE A 20 7.96 -9.70 -0.79
CA ILE A 20 7.12 -10.44 -1.75
C ILE A 20 7.64 -11.86 -1.82
N VAL A 21 6.78 -12.82 -1.45
CA VAL A 21 7.13 -14.24 -1.41
C VAL A 21 6.34 -14.97 -2.50
N GLU A 22 7.06 -15.59 -3.43
CA GLU A 22 6.47 -16.51 -4.41
C GLU A 22 6.37 -17.91 -3.79
N LEU A 23 5.15 -18.43 -3.72
CA LEU A 23 4.88 -19.78 -3.25
C LEU A 23 4.85 -20.71 -4.46
N VAL A 24 5.88 -21.55 -4.57
CA VAL A 24 5.96 -22.59 -5.60
C VAL A 24 5.43 -23.90 -5.03
N SER A 25 4.32 -24.38 -5.58
CA SER A 25 3.75 -25.69 -5.26
C SER A 25 4.36 -26.77 -6.14
N SER A 26 4.56 -27.97 -5.60
CA SER A 26 5.02 -29.15 -6.34
C SER A 26 3.94 -29.81 -7.20
N ARG A 27 2.66 -29.51 -6.93
CA ARG A 27 1.52 -29.88 -7.80
C ARG A 27 1.17 -28.68 -8.67
N ALA A 28 0.72 -28.92 -9.90
CA ALA A 28 0.32 -27.90 -10.87
C ALA A 28 -0.87 -27.05 -10.37
N THR A 29 -0.60 -26.15 -9.44
CA THR A 29 -1.47 -25.06 -9.01
C THR A 29 -0.86 -23.77 -9.51
N ASP A 30 -1.72 -22.82 -9.88
CA ASP A 30 -1.29 -21.50 -10.32
C ASP A 30 -0.40 -20.81 -9.27
N LYS A 31 0.46 -19.91 -9.76
CA LYS A 31 1.40 -19.16 -8.93
C LYS A 31 0.66 -18.39 -7.84
N ASN A 32 1.07 -18.58 -6.59
CA ASN A 32 0.57 -17.81 -5.45
C ASN A 32 1.63 -16.82 -4.98
N ILE A 33 1.29 -15.53 -4.91
CA ILE A 33 2.16 -14.49 -4.36
C ILE A 33 1.59 -14.05 -3.00
N MET A 34 2.45 -14.01 -1.99
CA MET A 34 2.14 -13.45 -0.68
C MET A 34 2.92 -12.14 -0.48
N VAL A 35 2.24 -11.08 -0.06
CA VAL A 35 2.87 -9.83 0.37
C VAL A 35 2.89 -9.82 1.90
N ARG A 36 4.09 -9.84 2.49
CA ARG A 36 4.31 -9.75 3.93
C ARG A 36 4.77 -8.34 4.28
N ALA A 37 4.11 -7.68 5.22
CA ALA A 37 4.48 -6.34 5.67
C ALA A 37 4.71 -6.31 7.18
N ARG A 38 5.85 -5.79 7.61
CA ARG A 38 6.22 -5.61 9.01
C ARG A 38 6.39 -4.13 9.32
N ARG A 39 5.65 -3.61 10.29
CA ARG A 39 5.77 -2.20 10.67
C ARG A 39 7.15 -1.96 11.30
N ARG A 40 7.94 -1.08 10.68
CA ARG A 40 9.27 -0.67 11.17
C ARG A 40 9.41 0.85 11.35
N ASN A 41 8.38 1.61 10.99
CA ASN A 41 8.40 3.07 10.97
C ASN A 41 9.60 3.59 10.14
N LEU A 42 9.84 2.97 8.99
CA LEU A 42 10.85 3.42 8.06
C LEU A 42 10.51 4.83 7.58
N PRO A 43 11.51 5.70 7.35
CA PRO A 43 11.27 7.02 6.80
C PRO A 43 10.62 6.89 5.42
N ALA A 44 9.69 7.78 5.12
CA ALA A 44 9.11 7.85 3.79
C ALA A 44 10.19 8.22 2.77
N ASP A 45 10.29 7.44 1.71
CA ASP A 45 11.20 7.69 0.59
C ASP A 45 10.38 8.20 -0.61
N ASN A 46 10.77 9.37 -1.12
CA ASN A 46 10.12 9.98 -2.29
C ASN A 46 10.30 9.12 -3.55
N THR A 47 11.36 8.31 -3.64
CA THR A 47 11.58 7.42 -4.78
C THR A 47 10.46 6.37 -4.91
N HIS A 48 9.88 5.92 -3.79
CA HIS A 48 8.77 4.98 -3.80
C HIS A 48 7.49 5.61 -4.37
N ALA A 49 7.25 6.89 -4.09
CA ALA A 49 6.10 7.63 -4.62
C ALA A 49 6.18 7.79 -6.15
N GLU A 50 7.37 8.14 -6.67
CA GLU A 50 7.62 8.26 -8.11
C GLU A 50 7.48 6.91 -8.82
N ALA A 51 8.04 5.84 -8.24
CA ALA A 51 7.91 4.49 -8.78
C ALA A 51 6.45 4.02 -8.83
N LEU A 52 5.67 4.31 -7.77
CA LEU A 52 4.25 3.99 -7.71
C LEU A 52 3.46 4.74 -8.80
N ALA A 53 3.70 6.04 -8.95
CA ALA A 53 3.06 6.86 -9.97
C ALA A 53 3.37 6.35 -11.39
N SER A 54 4.64 6.00 -11.65
CA SER A 54 5.08 5.44 -12.93
C SER A 54 4.39 4.11 -13.25
N LEU A 55 4.25 3.21 -12.26
CA LEU A 55 3.52 1.95 -12.43
C LEU A 55 2.03 2.17 -12.67
N MET A 56 1.38 3.05 -11.92
CA MET A 56 -0.05 3.34 -12.10
C MET A 56 -0.33 3.91 -13.49
N ALA A 57 0.54 4.79 -13.99
CA ALA A 57 0.46 5.32 -15.34
C ALA A 57 0.68 4.23 -16.40
N SER A 58 1.74 3.43 -16.27
CA SER A 58 2.10 2.39 -17.24
C SER A 58 1.02 1.32 -17.42
N PHE A 59 0.35 0.94 -16.32
CA PHE A 59 -0.71 -0.08 -16.33
C PHE A 59 -2.13 0.51 -16.34
N THR A 60 -2.25 1.84 -16.41
CA THR A 60 -3.55 2.58 -16.37
C THR A 60 -4.47 2.05 -15.25
N THR A 61 -3.89 1.75 -14.09
CA THR A 61 -4.57 1.06 -12.99
C THR A 61 -4.22 1.70 -11.66
N VAL A 62 -5.24 1.87 -10.81
CA VAL A 62 -5.10 2.34 -9.43
C VAL A 62 -5.43 1.18 -8.49
N PRO A 63 -4.51 0.74 -7.62
CA PRO A 63 -4.82 -0.31 -6.66
C PRO A 63 -5.87 0.18 -5.67
N ALA A 64 -6.89 -0.62 -5.37
CA ALA A 64 -7.90 -0.27 -4.35
C ALA A 64 -7.27 0.05 -2.98
N LEU A 65 -6.12 -0.55 -2.66
CA LEU A 65 -5.36 -0.24 -1.44
C LEU A 65 -4.96 1.23 -1.36
N ALA A 66 -4.63 1.88 -2.49
CA ALA A 66 -4.30 3.30 -2.51
C ALA A 66 -5.45 4.15 -1.94
N HIS A 67 -6.69 3.83 -2.32
CA HIS A 67 -7.87 4.52 -1.82
C HIS A 67 -8.05 4.36 -0.31
N TYR A 68 -7.90 3.13 0.21
CA TYR A 68 -8.02 2.88 1.65
C TYR A 68 -6.94 3.58 2.49
N LEU A 69 -5.78 3.83 1.90
CA LEU A 69 -4.67 4.55 2.53
C LEU A 69 -4.73 6.07 2.30
N GLY A 70 -5.74 6.57 1.58
CA GLY A 70 -5.91 8.00 1.30
C GLY A 70 -5.00 8.56 0.21
N TYR A 71 -4.38 7.71 -0.60
CA TYR A 71 -3.68 8.12 -1.82
C TYR A 71 -4.69 8.32 -2.95
N ALA A 72 -4.80 9.55 -3.43
CA ALA A 72 -5.54 9.84 -4.65
C ALA A 72 -4.67 9.50 -5.87
N ALA A 73 -5.30 9.01 -6.94
CA ALA A 73 -4.62 8.83 -8.22
C ALA A 73 -3.98 10.17 -8.64
N PRO A 74 -2.79 10.16 -9.27
CA PRO A 74 -2.21 11.39 -9.80
C PRO A 74 -3.20 11.97 -10.82
N SER A 75 -3.76 13.13 -10.49
CA SER A 75 -4.49 13.94 -11.47
C SER A 75 -3.56 14.27 -12.63
N GLY A 76 -4.10 14.26 -13.86
CA GLY A 76 -3.36 14.47 -15.11
C GLY A 76 -2.58 15.80 -15.19
N PRO A 77 -1.95 16.08 -16.34
CA PRO A 77 -0.66 16.78 -16.48
C PRO A 77 -0.58 18.23 -16.00
N ASP A 78 -1.69 18.85 -15.60
CA ASP A 78 -1.75 20.23 -15.14
C ASP A 78 -2.26 20.28 -13.70
N GLY A 79 -1.37 20.10 -12.71
CA GLY A 79 -1.80 20.24 -11.32
C GLY A 79 -0.74 19.83 -10.31
N GLU A 80 0.07 20.80 -9.89
CA GLU A 80 0.83 20.76 -8.66
C GLU A 80 -0.04 20.22 -7.52
N SER A 81 0.29 19.04 -7.00
CA SER A 81 -0.19 18.56 -5.71
C SER A 81 0.75 17.45 -5.25
N SER A 82 1.75 17.81 -4.44
CA SER A 82 2.48 16.86 -3.62
C SER A 82 1.47 15.96 -2.89
N PRO A 83 1.71 14.64 -2.78
CA PRO A 83 0.80 13.73 -2.10
C PRO A 83 0.84 14.02 -0.60
N THR A 84 0.04 14.98 -0.18
CA THR A 84 -0.18 15.27 1.23
C THR A 84 -1.23 14.30 1.71
N ARG A 85 -0.84 13.35 2.56
CA ARG A 85 -1.77 12.49 3.30
C ARG A 85 -2.93 13.34 3.83
N ARG A 86 -4.17 13.00 3.46
CA ARG A 86 -5.31 13.49 4.24
C ARG A 86 -5.20 12.88 5.63
N ALA A 87 -5.08 13.74 6.64
CA ALA A 87 -5.17 13.33 8.03
C ALA A 87 -6.50 12.58 8.22
N THR A 88 -6.41 11.27 8.46
CA THR A 88 -7.57 10.49 8.88
C THR A 88 -7.90 10.89 10.30
N ASP A 89 -9.10 11.44 10.47
CA ASP A 89 -9.65 11.85 11.75
C ASP A 89 -9.67 10.66 12.71
N GLY A 90 -8.94 10.79 13.81
CA GLY A 90 -8.74 9.75 14.81
C GLY A 90 -9.99 9.60 15.67
N SER A 91 -10.95 8.78 15.22
CA SER A 91 -12.11 8.41 16.03
C SER A 91 -12.50 6.94 15.86
N HIS A 92 -11.59 6.04 16.25
CA HIS A 92 -11.96 4.66 16.61
C HIS A 92 -11.78 4.44 18.11
N HIS A 93 -12.67 5.06 18.88
CA HIS A 93 -12.90 4.75 20.27
C HIS A 93 -13.63 3.39 20.34
N ARG A 94 -12.88 2.28 20.53
CA ARG A 94 -13.47 1.00 20.95
C ARG A 94 -13.66 1.04 22.47
N PRO A 95 -14.89 0.94 23.02
CA PRO A 95 -15.05 0.69 24.44
C PRO A 95 -14.55 -0.73 24.77
N ARG A 96 -13.76 -0.83 25.84
CA ARG A 96 -13.36 -2.11 26.44
C ARG A 96 -14.57 -2.68 27.18
N ASP A 97 -15.05 -3.85 26.77
CA ASP A 97 -16.01 -4.62 27.56
C ASP A 97 -15.37 -5.08 28.89
N PRO A 98 -16.03 -4.87 30.04
CA PRO A 98 -15.54 -5.41 31.30
C PRO A 98 -15.84 -6.90 31.39
N VAL A 99 -14.79 -7.66 31.71
CA VAL A 99 -14.82 -9.09 32.05
C VAL A 99 -15.84 -9.34 33.16
N ARG A 100 -16.92 -10.06 32.86
CA ARG A 100 -17.81 -10.64 33.89
C ARG A 100 -17.15 -11.91 34.44
N ARG A 101 -16.92 -11.90 35.76
CA ARG A 101 -16.64 -13.09 36.58
C ARG A 101 -17.91 -13.88 36.83
#